data_AF-A0A9W3CLW9-F1
#
_entry.id   AF-A0A9W3CLW9-F1
#
_cell.length_a   1.000
_cell.length_b   1.000
_cell.length_c   1.000
_cell.angle_alpha   90.00
_cell.angle_beta   90.00
_cell.angle_gamma   90.00
#
_symmetry.space_group_name_H-M   'P 1'
#
loop_
_entity.id
_entity.type
_entity.pdbx_description
1 polymer ?
#
loop_
_entity_poly.entity_id
_entity_poly.type
_entity_poly.pdbx_seq_one_letter_code
_entity_poly.pdbx_strand_id
1 'polypeptide(L)'
;MAEIGGIGCGCRGVSGGNFFFHPVGGGFSLKTCFLQQRTRRNRNFFRNLSIAPSFKRGGRLITKWSSVAGNCPIYSMDAGEKSRSFVLVSSRHKKVPVYVMMPIDTFGIDSSGCPIIKRLKALTVSLKALKLAGVHGVAVEVWWGIVERFSPLEFKWSLYDELFRLVSEAGLKLHVALCFHSNMHLFRGKGGGVSLPLWIREIGDVNKDIYYRDKNGFSNNDYLTLGVDQLPLFGGRTAVQCYEDFMLSFSKNFEPYFGNLIEEISIGLGPSGELRYPAHPLGDGRWTFPGIGEFQCHDKYMMEDLMAVASREGKPQWGSRDLPNAGCYNSFPSEVPFFEEGHDSFLSDYGRFFLEWYSGKLICHADAILAKAADVLRRRQEEEKSSVMLVAKIGGIYWWYKTSSHPAELTAGYYNTALRDGYDPLASVLSRHGAALHIPCLDMADSETPEKYLCSPEGLLRQIHDVSKKRTIQVTGRNTSERFDVVRDGTKANTRELCAAEWGNCKIVYLFQNEREDL
;
A
#
# COMPACT_ATOMS: atom_id res chain seq x y z
N MET A 1 46.82 53.79 -8.03
CA MET A 1 46.44 52.77 -9.04
C MET A 1 46.42 51.40 -8.35
N ALA A 2 45.29 50.77 -8.03
CA ALA A 2 43.91 51.25 -7.96
C ALA A 2 43.11 50.37 -6.97
N GLU A 3 42.03 50.77 -6.28
CA GLU A 3 41.52 52.00 -5.61
C GLU A 3 40.00 51.70 -5.39
N ILE A 4 39.31 51.74 -4.25
CA ILE A 4 39.47 52.23 -2.85
C ILE A 4 38.78 51.17 -1.91
N GLY A 5 39.14 50.95 -0.64
CA GLY A 5 38.51 51.50 0.60
C GLY A 5 36.97 51.31 0.75
N GLY A 6 36.37 51.16 1.94
CA GLY A 6 36.89 51.23 3.32
C GLY A 6 35.81 50.86 4.37
N ILE A 7 36.11 51.07 5.66
CA ILE A 7 35.30 50.60 6.82
C ILE A 7 34.18 51.59 7.21
N GLY A 8 33.05 51.09 7.73
CA GLY A 8 32.02 51.90 8.39
C GLY A 8 31.37 51.17 9.58
N CYS A 9 31.48 51.73 10.79
CA CYS A 9 30.83 51.27 12.02
C CYS A 9 30.13 52.45 12.70
N GLY A 10 29.00 52.24 13.40
CA GLY A 10 28.29 53.34 14.06
C GLY A 10 27.09 52.92 14.92
N CYS A 11 27.31 52.78 16.23
CA CYS A 11 26.24 52.56 17.21
C CYS A 11 25.80 53.86 17.90
N ARG A 12 24.49 54.12 17.96
CA ARG A 12 23.79 55.00 18.94
C ARG A 12 22.34 54.49 19.13
N GLY A 13 21.65 54.69 20.25
CA GLY A 13 22.14 55.23 21.53
C GLY A 13 21.05 55.82 22.44
N VAL A 14 20.33 54.96 23.18
CA VAL A 14 19.67 55.20 24.50
C VAL A 14 18.61 56.32 24.65
N SER A 15 17.37 55.90 24.95
CA SER A 15 16.48 56.46 26.00
C SER A 15 15.31 55.48 26.26
N GLY A 16 14.70 55.34 27.45
CA GLY A 16 15.09 55.81 28.79
C GLY A 16 13.87 56.01 29.72
N GLY A 17 13.70 55.18 30.75
CA GLY A 17 12.66 55.40 31.79
C GLY A 17 12.20 54.14 32.55
N ASN A 18 12.44 54.09 33.86
CA ASN A 18 11.87 53.11 34.80
C ASN A 18 10.57 53.64 35.43
N PHE A 19 9.71 52.76 35.96
CA PHE A 19 9.17 52.90 37.33
C PHE A 19 8.67 51.54 37.90
N PHE A 20 8.40 51.49 39.20
CA PHE A 20 8.26 50.29 40.04
C PHE A 20 6.79 49.86 40.26
N PHE A 21 6.50 48.59 40.56
CA PHE A 21 6.28 48.11 41.96
C PHE A 21 5.94 46.60 42.11
N HIS A 22 6.64 45.97 43.08
CA HIS A 22 6.46 44.71 43.84
C HIS A 22 5.56 43.51 43.39
N PRO A 23 5.96 42.27 43.78
CA PRO A 23 5.22 41.03 43.49
C PRO A 23 4.29 40.57 44.64
N VAL A 24 3.42 39.61 44.34
CA VAL A 24 2.75 38.73 45.32
C VAL A 24 3.08 37.27 44.99
N GLY A 25 3.53 36.50 45.99
CA GLY A 25 3.91 35.09 45.81
C GLY A 25 2.74 34.11 45.98
N GLY A 26 2.86 32.92 45.36
CA GLY A 26 1.82 31.90 45.39
C GLY A 26 2.28 30.54 44.85
N GLY A 27 3.35 29.97 45.42
CA GLY A 27 3.82 28.65 45.03
C GLY A 27 3.02 27.52 45.70
N PHE A 28 2.59 26.52 44.93
CA PHE A 28 2.10 25.25 45.46
C PHE A 28 2.66 24.04 44.70
N SER A 29 2.78 22.92 45.40
CA SER A 29 3.57 21.75 44.98
C SER A 29 2.74 20.72 44.23
N LEU A 30 3.27 20.21 43.11
CA LEU A 30 2.76 19.02 42.43
C LEU A 30 2.95 17.78 43.32
N LYS A 31 1.86 17.28 43.90
CA LYS A 31 1.80 15.96 44.53
C LYS A 31 0.77 15.07 43.85
N THR A 32 1.29 13.98 43.30
CA THR A 32 0.67 12.66 43.14
C THR A 32 -0.72 12.45 43.74
N CYS A 33 -1.67 12.01 42.90
CA CYS A 33 -2.84 11.26 43.37
C CYS A 33 -2.96 9.93 42.63
N PHE A 34 -2.44 8.86 43.23
CA PHE A 34 -2.90 7.50 42.91
C PHE A 34 -4.34 7.36 43.39
N LEU A 35 -5.24 6.86 42.56
CA LEU A 35 -6.47 6.24 43.05
C LEU A 35 -6.69 4.88 42.41
N GLN A 36 -6.81 3.86 43.27
CA GLN A 36 -7.22 2.53 42.86
C GLN A 36 -8.72 2.51 42.61
N GLN A 37 -9.16 1.89 41.52
CA GLN A 37 -10.40 1.12 41.53
C GLN A 37 -10.09 -0.32 41.12
N ARG A 38 -10.46 -1.27 41.99
CA ARG A 38 -10.01 -2.67 41.90
C ARG A 38 -11.13 -3.65 42.25
N THR A 39 -11.99 -3.94 41.30
CA THR A 39 -12.86 -5.14 41.20
C THR A 39 -13.42 -5.16 39.76
N ARG A 40 -13.72 -6.29 39.12
CA ARG A 40 -13.50 -7.72 39.44
C ARG A 40 -13.29 -8.43 38.09
N ARG A 41 -12.05 -8.65 37.63
CA ARG A 41 -11.79 -9.40 36.38
C ARG A 41 -11.75 -10.90 36.66
N ASN A 42 -12.66 -11.66 36.05
CA ASN A 42 -12.55 -13.12 35.97
C ASN A 42 -11.25 -13.50 35.26
N ARG A 43 -10.43 -14.32 35.92
CA ARG A 43 -9.33 -15.04 35.30
C ARG A 43 -9.82 -16.42 34.89
N ASN A 44 -9.77 -16.74 33.62
CA ASN A 44 -9.46 -18.05 33.03
C ASN A 44 -9.52 -17.92 31.50
N PHE A 45 -8.94 -18.89 30.80
CA PHE A 45 -8.50 -18.81 29.38
C PHE A 45 -7.36 -17.77 29.18
N PHE A 46 -6.24 -18.06 28.50
CA PHE A 46 -5.85 -19.27 27.77
C PHE A 46 -4.52 -19.83 28.28
N ARG A 47 -4.40 -21.17 28.30
CA ARG A 47 -3.12 -21.90 28.20
C ARG A 47 -3.38 -23.31 27.68
N ASN A 48 -2.33 -23.91 27.11
CA ASN A 48 -2.22 -25.29 26.64
C ASN A 48 -3.00 -25.62 25.34
N LEU A 49 -2.25 -25.62 24.23
CA LEU A 49 -2.53 -26.46 23.06
C LEU A 49 -1.99 -27.89 23.27
N SER A 50 -2.36 -28.79 22.37
CA SER A 50 -1.80 -30.14 22.16
C SER A 50 -2.22 -31.24 23.15
N ILE A 51 -3.11 -32.12 22.67
CA ILE A 51 -2.93 -33.58 22.61
C ILE A 51 -3.89 -34.10 21.52
N ALA A 52 -3.43 -35.01 20.66
CA ALA A 52 -4.24 -35.61 19.59
C ALA A 52 -4.33 -37.14 19.79
N PRO A 53 -5.51 -37.76 19.68
CA PRO A 53 -5.64 -39.22 19.60
C PRO A 53 -5.34 -39.70 18.16
N SER A 54 -4.51 -40.73 18.02
CA SER A 54 -4.23 -41.37 16.73
C SER A 54 -5.18 -42.54 16.47
N PHE A 55 -5.64 -42.70 15.22
CA PHE A 55 -6.41 -43.86 14.78
C PHE A 55 -5.70 -44.60 13.64
N LYS A 56 -5.79 -45.94 13.67
CA LYS A 56 -4.97 -46.86 12.85
C LYS A 56 -5.70 -47.35 11.60
N ARG A 57 -4.94 -47.82 10.60
CA ARG A 57 -5.44 -48.50 9.39
C ARG A 57 -5.91 -49.95 9.68
N GLY A 58 -6.89 -50.40 8.90
CA GLY A 58 -7.37 -51.79 8.78
C GLY A 58 -8.90 -51.82 8.65
N GLY A 59 -9.54 -52.61 7.77
CA GLY A 59 -9.05 -53.55 6.77
C GLY A 59 -10.09 -53.79 5.65
N ARG A 60 -9.86 -54.76 4.74
CA ARG A 60 -10.74 -55.04 3.58
C ARG A 60 -12.08 -55.66 3.98
N LEU A 61 -13.10 -55.45 3.14
CA LEU A 61 -13.99 -56.54 2.68
C LEU A 61 -14.56 -56.23 1.28
N ILE A 62 -15.12 -57.25 0.61
CA ILE A 62 -15.48 -57.25 -0.82
C ILE A 62 -16.88 -57.87 -0.98
N THR A 63 -17.72 -57.31 -1.85
CA THR A 63 -18.82 -58.03 -2.51
C THR A 63 -18.97 -57.58 -3.96
N LYS A 64 -19.31 -58.52 -4.85
CA LYS A 64 -19.57 -58.29 -6.28
C LYS A 64 -21.07 -58.11 -6.53
N TRP A 65 -21.45 -57.48 -7.63
CA TRP A 65 -22.28 -58.18 -8.62
C TRP A 65 -22.06 -57.66 -10.05
N SER A 66 -22.70 -58.30 -11.02
CA SER A 66 -22.16 -58.52 -12.37
C SER A 66 -23.02 -57.98 -13.51
N SER A 67 -22.37 -57.77 -14.66
CA SER A 67 -23.00 -57.47 -15.95
C SER A 67 -23.75 -58.67 -16.56
N VAL A 68 -24.74 -58.37 -17.40
CA VAL A 68 -25.30 -59.27 -18.42
C VAL A 68 -25.50 -58.45 -19.70
N ALA A 69 -25.32 -59.06 -20.87
CA ALA A 69 -25.52 -58.44 -22.18
C ALA A 69 -26.49 -59.27 -23.03
N GLY A 70 -27.09 -58.66 -24.06
CA GLY A 70 -28.01 -59.30 -25.01
C GLY A 70 -28.11 -58.50 -26.31
N ASN A 71 -28.26 -59.18 -27.45
CA ASN A 71 -28.04 -58.62 -28.79
C ASN A 71 -29.36 -58.38 -29.57
N CYS A 72 -29.36 -57.32 -30.41
CA CYS A 72 -29.75 -57.24 -31.84
C CYS A 72 -30.98 -58.00 -32.42
N PRO A 73 -31.44 -57.68 -33.66
CA PRO A 73 -31.47 -56.41 -34.42
C PRO A 73 -32.86 -56.13 -35.09
N ILE A 74 -32.99 -55.06 -35.91
CA ILE A 74 -33.54 -55.06 -37.30
C ILE A 74 -33.68 -53.60 -37.82
N TYR A 75 -33.67 -53.44 -39.16
CA TYR A 75 -33.71 -52.15 -39.87
C TYR A 75 -35.11 -51.51 -39.96
N SER A 76 -35.13 -50.19 -40.00
CA SER A 76 -35.91 -49.44 -41.01
C SER A 76 -35.16 -48.16 -41.38
N MET A 77 -35.26 -47.74 -42.64
CA MET A 77 -34.81 -46.41 -43.09
C MET A 77 -36.04 -45.52 -43.25
N ASP A 78 -35.93 -44.27 -42.82
CA ASP A 78 -36.65 -43.18 -43.48
C ASP A 78 -35.87 -41.86 -43.36
N ALA A 79 -36.13 -40.92 -44.25
CA ALA A 79 -35.35 -39.70 -44.41
C ALA A 79 -35.88 -38.53 -43.55
N GLY A 80 -34.97 -37.77 -42.95
CA GLY A 80 -35.30 -36.58 -42.17
C GLY A 80 -34.11 -35.66 -41.97
N GLU A 81 -34.01 -34.61 -42.78
CA GLU A 81 -32.94 -33.63 -42.66
C GLU A 81 -32.99 -32.87 -41.32
N LYS A 82 -31.85 -32.78 -40.65
CA LYS A 82 -31.43 -31.56 -39.94
C LYS A 82 -29.94 -31.57 -39.67
N SER A 83 -29.26 -30.60 -40.29
CA SER A 83 -27.81 -30.39 -40.09
C SER A 83 -27.49 -30.16 -38.61
N ARG A 84 -26.75 -31.09 -38.01
CA ARG A 84 -26.08 -30.87 -36.73
C ARG A 84 -24.72 -30.27 -37.02
N SER A 85 -24.66 -28.94 -37.02
CA SER A 85 -23.39 -28.23 -36.94
C SER A 85 -22.67 -28.67 -35.66
N PHE A 86 -21.43 -29.15 -35.81
CA PHE A 86 -20.53 -29.32 -34.66
C PHE A 86 -20.14 -27.93 -34.17
N VAL A 87 -20.94 -27.39 -33.24
CA VAL A 87 -20.55 -26.23 -32.45
C VAL A 87 -19.42 -26.68 -31.53
N LEU A 88 -18.19 -26.57 -32.05
CA LEU A 88 -16.98 -26.48 -31.24
C LEU A 88 -17.26 -25.46 -30.14
N VAL A 89 -17.27 -25.93 -28.90
CA VAL A 89 -17.41 -25.06 -27.72
C VAL A 89 -16.10 -24.30 -27.59
N SER A 90 -16.00 -23.21 -28.35
CA SER A 90 -14.92 -22.24 -28.26
C SER A 90 -14.78 -21.86 -26.80
N SER A 91 -13.60 -22.13 -26.23
CA SER A 91 -13.25 -21.72 -24.88
C SER A 91 -13.43 -20.20 -24.81
N ARG A 92 -14.47 -19.73 -24.12
CA ARG A 92 -14.73 -18.30 -23.95
C ARG A 92 -13.52 -17.65 -23.30
N HIS A 93 -12.65 -17.05 -24.10
CA HIS A 93 -11.55 -16.22 -23.61
C HIS A 93 -12.17 -15.16 -22.70
N LYS A 94 -11.93 -15.28 -21.39
CA LYS A 94 -12.37 -14.28 -20.42
C LYS A 94 -11.73 -12.95 -20.81
N LYS A 95 -12.55 -11.98 -21.18
CA LYS A 95 -12.07 -10.62 -21.43
C LYS A 95 -11.56 -10.06 -20.10
N VAL A 96 -10.23 -10.00 -19.95
CA VAL A 96 -9.58 -9.24 -18.88
C VAL A 96 -10.00 -7.78 -19.01
N PRO A 97 -10.66 -7.18 -18.01
CA PRO A 97 -11.03 -5.78 -18.05
C PRO A 97 -9.77 -4.91 -17.92
N VAL A 98 -9.73 -3.86 -18.73
CA VAL A 98 -8.60 -2.92 -18.80
C VAL A 98 -9.07 -1.56 -18.27
N TYR A 99 -8.35 -1.03 -17.30
CA TYR A 99 -8.56 0.30 -16.74
C TYR A 99 -7.33 1.16 -17.04
N VAL A 100 -7.53 2.48 -17.10
CA VAL A 100 -6.44 3.46 -17.27
C VAL A 100 -6.40 4.38 -16.06
N MET A 101 -5.24 4.52 -15.43
CA MET A 101 -5.02 5.46 -14.34
C MET A 101 -5.16 6.90 -14.85
N MET A 102 -5.90 7.74 -14.13
CA MET A 102 -5.98 9.16 -14.48
C MET A 102 -4.66 9.89 -14.18
N PRO A 103 -4.31 10.94 -14.94
CA PRO A 103 -3.05 11.67 -14.74
C PRO A 103 -2.89 12.18 -13.31
N ILE A 104 -1.71 11.99 -12.72
CA ILE A 104 -1.42 12.37 -11.34
C ILE A 104 -1.51 13.89 -11.08
N ASP A 105 -1.43 14.70 -12.14
CA ASP A 105 -1.64 16.15 -12.10
C ASP A 105 -3.12 16.57 -12.25
N THR A 106 -4.08 15.63 -12.37
CA THR A 106 -5.51 15.95 -12.59
C THR A 106 -6.04 16.94 -11.55
N PHE A 107 -5.64 16.80 -10.29
CA PHE A 107 -6.13 17.68 -9.22
C PHE A 107 -5.17 18.82 -8.95
N GLY A 108 -5.69 19.99 -8.61
CA GLY A 108 -4.92 21.16 -8.21
C GLY A 108 -5.55 21.88 -7.03
N ILE A 109 -4.80 22.81 -6.46
CA ILE A 109 -5.31 23.83 -5.55
C ILE A 109 -5.27 25.15 -6.31
N ASP A 110 -6.37 25.90 -6.32
CA ASP A 110 -6.45 27.21 -6.98
C ASP A 110 -5.90 28.35 -6.09
N SER A 111 -5.93 29.59 -6.60
CA SER A 111 -5.45 30.78 -5.89
C SER A 111 -6.30 31.18 -4.67
N SER A 112 -7.47 30.56 -4.46
CA SER A 112 -8.29 30.71 -3.25
C SER A 112 -8.03 29.62 -2.20
N GLY A 113 -7.19 28.63 -2.53
CA GLY A 113 -6.95 27.45 -1.69
C GLY A 113 -7.95 26.31 -1.91
N CYS A 114 -8.87 26.44 -2.87
CA CYS A 114 -9.88 25.44 -3.17
C CYS A 114 -9.33 24.33 -4.09
N PRO A 115 -9.65 23.04 -3.82
CA PRO A 115 -9.37 21.96 -4.76
C PRO A 115 -10.15 22.09 -6.08
N ILE A 116 -9.49 21.85 -7.21
CA ILE A 116 -10.08 21.90 -8.56
C ILE A 116 -9.63 20.71 -9.44
N ILE A 117 -10.43 20.38 -10.46
CA ILE A 117 -10.03 19.50 -11.56
C ILE A 117 -9.30 20.34 -12.63
N LYS A 118 -7.99 20.14 -12.79
CA LYS A 118 -7.20 20.77 -13.85
C LYS A 118 -7.68 20.27 -15.23
N ARG A 119 -7.62 21.15 -16.23
CA ARG A 119 -7.86 20.81 -17.66
C ARG A 119 -9.19 20.09 -17.95
N LEU A 120 -10.25 20.32 -17.16
CA LEU A 120 -11.56 19.62 -17.19
C LEU A 120 -12.11 19.32 -18.60
N LYS A 121 -12.08 20.29 -19.53
CA LYS A 121 -12.52 20.10 -20.92
C LYS A 121 -11.74 19.00 -21.67
N ALA A 122 -10.43 18.93 -21.47
CA ALA A 122 -9.57 17.90 -22.06
C ALA A 122 -9.82 16.53 -21.40
N LEU A 123 -10.01 16.49 -20.07
CA LEU A 123 -10.37 15.26 -19.36
C LEU A 123 -11.68 14.65 -19.92
N THR A 124 -12.73 15.45 -20.10
CA THR A 124 -14.01 14.98 -20.66
C THR A 124 -13.90 14.49 -22.10
N VAL A 125 -12.95 15.00 -22.89
CA VAL A 125 -12.63 14.45 -24.23
C VAL A 125 -11.85 13.14 -24.11
N SER A 126 -10.85 13.07 -23.22
CA SER A 126 -10.05 11.86 -22.98
C SER A 126 -10.90 10.69 -22.48
N LEU A 127 -11.84 10.90 -21.56
CA LEU A 127 -12.76 9.86 -21.09
C LEU A 127 -13.59 9.27 -22.26
N LYS A 128 -14.06 10.11 -23.18
CA LYS A 128 -14.79 9.66 -24.38
C LYS A 128 -13.87 8.91 -25.35
N ALA A 129 -12.63 9.35 -25.53
CA ALA A 129 -11.63 8.66 -26.34
C ALA A 129 -11.28 7.26 -25.77
N LEU A 130 -11.08 7.14 -24.46
CA LEU A 130 -10.87 5.87 -23.77
C LEU A 130 -12.06 4.92 -23.98
N LYS A 131 -13.30 5.43 -23.87
CA LYS A 131 -14.49 4.62 -24.12
C LYS A 131 -14.57 4.12 -25.57
N LEU A 132 -14.25 4.97 -26.54
CA LEU A 132 -14.20 4.61 -27.97
C LEU A 132 -13.09 3.60 -28.28
N ALA A 133 -11.97 3.65 -27.55
CA ALA A 133 -10.88 2.66 -27.62
C ALA A 133 -11.22 1.31 -26.95
N GLY A 134 -12.42 1.15 -26.38
CA GLY A 134 -12.87 -0.09 -25.74
C GLY A 134 -12.32 -0.32 -24.33
N VAL A 135 -11.80 0.72 -23.68
CA VAL A 135 -11.37 0.67 -22.27
C VAL A 135 -12.62 0.44 -21.38
N HIS A 136 -12.47 -0.39 -20.35
CA HIS A 136 -13.57 -0.78 -19.47
C HIS A 136 -13.84 0.31 -18.42
N GLY A 137 -12.79 0.91 -17.87
CA GLY A 137 -12.91 1.98 -16.86
C GLY A 137 -11.65 2.81 -16.66
N VAL A 138 -11.67 3.66 -15.63
CA VAL A 138 -10.51 4.43 -15.17
C VAL A 138 -10.22 4.18 -13.69
N ALA A 139 -8.97 4.40 -13.28
CA ALA A 139 -8.58 4.41 -11.87
C ALA A 139 -8.33 5.85 -11.41
N VAL A 140 -8.83 6.19 -10.21
CA VAL A 140 -8.82 7.54 -9.65
C VAL A 140 -8.31 7.55 -8.22
N GLU A 141 -7.36 8.43 -7.93
CA GLU A 141 -6.84 8.69 -6.59
C GLU A 141 -7.71 9.71 -5.87
N VAL A 142 -8.30 9.32 -4.74
CA VAL A 142 -9.19 10.12 -3.89
C VAL A 142 -8.42 10.57 -2.65
N TRP A 143 -7.89 11.79 -2.72
CA TRP A 143 -6.88 12.30 -1.79
C TRP A 143 -7.45 12.82 -0.46
N TRP A 144 -6.89 12.34 0.65
CA TRP A 144 -7.26 12.75 2.01
C TRP A 144 -7.13 14.27 2.22
N GLY A 145 -6.01 14.87 1.81
CA GLY A 145 -5.75 16.31 1.91
C GLY A 145 -6.42 17.20 0.85
N ILE A 146 -7.31 16.64 0.03
CA ILE A 146 -8.33 17.39 -0.72
C ILE A 146 -9.65 17.40 0.05
N VAL A 147 -10.09 16.23 0.54
CA VAL A 147 -11.44 16.04 1.07
C VAL A 147 -11.58 16.53 2.52
N GLU A 148 -10.71 16.08 3.43
CA GLU A 148 -10.71 16.48 4.86
C GLU A 148 -9.65 17.58 5.10
N ARG A 149 -9.49 18.47 4.11
CA ARG A 149 -8.30 19.32 3.93
C ARG A 149 -8.02 20.28 5.08
N PHE A 150 -9.05 20.94 5.59
CA PHE A 150 -8.92 22.08 6.50
C PHE A 150 -9.14 21.70 7.95
N SER A 151 -10.20 20.94 8.24
CA SER A 151 -10.65 20.64 9.60
C SER A 151 -10.90 19.13 9.76
N PRO A 152 -10.65 18.54 10.94
CA PRO A 152 -11.12 17.20 11.27
C PRO A 152 -12.62 17.03 11.00
N LEU A 153 -13.01 15.89 10.41
CA LEU A 153 -14.38 15.49 10.09
C LEU A 153 -15.14 16.37 9.06
N GLU A 154 -14.54 17.45 8.53
CA GLU A 154 -15.15 18.28 7.48
C GLU A 154 -14.84 17.74 6.07
N PHE A 155 -15.49 16.64 5.69
CA PHE A 155 -15.31 16.01 4.38
C PHE A 155 -16.01 16.77 3.25
N LYS A 156 -15.26 17.20 2.23
CA LYS A 156 -15.76 17.91 1.05
C LYS A 156 -15.62 17.06 -0.21
N TRP A 157 -16.74 16.46 -0.66
CA TRP A 157 -16.77 15.47 -1.74
C TRP A 157 -17.07 16.03 -3.14
N SER A 158 -17.57 17.25 -3.26
CA SER A 158 -18.14 17.83 -4.49
C SER A 158 -17.25 17.74 -5.75
N LEU A 159 -15.93 17.84 -5.60
CA LEU A 159 -14.96 17.67 -6.69
C LEU A 159 -14.96 16.22 -7.24
N TYR A 160 -15.12 15.22 -6.37
CA TYR A 160 -15.22 13.82 -6.77
C TYR A 160 -16.64 13.47 -7.22
N ASP A 161 -17.68 14.11 -6.69
CA ASP A 161 -19.04 14.01 -7.24
C ASP A 161 -19.11 14.46 -8.71
N GLU A 162 -18.48 15.60 -9.05
CA GLU A 162 -18.38 16.04 -10.45
C GLU A 162 -17.60 15.04 -11.31
N LEU A 163 -16.45 14.56 -10.82
CA LEU A 163 -15.62 13.61 -11.55
C LEU A 163 -16.33 12.27 -11.78
N PHE A 164 -16.94 11.69 -10.75
CA PHE A 164 -17.60 10.39 -10.84
C PHE A 164 -18.83 10.46 -11.75
N ARG A 165 -19.57 11.59 -11.73
CA ARG A 165 -20.62 11.89 -12.71
C ARG A 165 -20.06 11.90 -14.15
N LEU A 166 -18.93 12.58 -14.40
CA LEU A 166 -18.31 12.64 -15.74
C LEU A 166 -17.80 11.27 -16.24
N VAL A 167 -17.26 10.42 -15.36
CA VAL A 167 -16.87 9.04 -15.69
C VAL A 167 -18.10 8.18 -16.02
N SER A 168 -19.18 8.33 -15.26
CA SER A 168 -20.47 7.68 -15.50
C SER A 168 -21.13 8.12 -16.81
N GLU A 169 -21.14 9.43 -17.11
CA GLU A 169 -21.62 10.02 -18.37
C GLU A 169 -20.79 9.59 -19.59
N ALA A 170 -19.50 9.27 -19.40
CA ALA A 170 -18.66 8.64 -20.43
C ALA A 170 -18.91 7.12 -20.59
N GLY A 171 -19.78 6.52 -19.75
CA GLY A 171 -20.08 5.09 -19.76
C GLY A 171 -18.91 4.21 -19.33
N LEU A 172 -17.95 4.75 -18.58
CA LEU A 172 -16.78 4.04 -18.06
C LEU A 172 -17.04 3.54 -16.63
N LYS A 173 -16.40 2.43 -16.26
CA LYS A 173 -16.35 1.97 -14.87
C LYS A 173 -15.23 2.65 -14.09
N LEU A 174 -15.24 2.51 -12.77
CA LEU A 174 -14.36 3.24 -11.87
C LEU A 174 -13.67 2.30 -10.87
N HIS A 175 -12.36 2.44 -10.76
CA HIS A 175 -11.55 1.99 -9.62
C HIS A 175 -11.18 3.22 -8.78
N VAL A 176 -11.31 3.11 -7.47
CA VAL A 176 -10.99 4.19 -6.53
C VAL A 176 -9.82 3.78 -5.65
N ALA A 177 -8.82 4.64 -5.49
CA ALA A 177 -7.79 4.51 -4.47
C ALA A 177 -8.03 5.57 -3.38
N LEU A 178 -8.27 5.15 -2.13
CA LEU A 178 -8.40 6.08 -0.99
C LEU A 178 -7.00 6.47 -0.50
N CYS A 179 -6.54 7.64 -0.95
CA CYS A 179 -5.17 8.08 -0.82
C CYS A 179 -4.95 8.85 0.49
N PHE A 180 -4.69 8.10 1.56
CA PHE A 180 -4.24 8.58 2.87
C PHE A 180 -2.79 9.08 2.92
N HIS A 181 -2.20 9.38 1.75
CA HIS A 181 -0.80 9.74 1.59
C HIS A 181 -0.64 11.05 0.79
N SER A 182 0.58 11.55 0.69
CA SER A 182 0.97 12.72 -0.10
C SER A 182 1.77 12.32 -1.35
N ASN A 183 1.66 13.14 -2.40
CA ASN A 183 2.51 13.06 -3.59
C ASN A 183 3.36 14.33 -3.82
N MET A 184 3.48 15.19 -2.80
CA MET A 184 4.20 16.48 -2.87
C MET A 184 5.62 16.36 -3.43
N HIS A 185 6.34 15.30 -3.05
CA HIS A 185 7.74 15.06 -3.45
C HIS A 185 7.92 14.96 -4.98
N LEU A 186 6.92 14.45 -5.71
CA LEU A 186 7.00 14.29 -7.17
C LEU A 186 7.07 15.63 -7.91
N PHE A 187 6.51 16.71 -7.33
CA PHE A 187 6.37 18.01 -7.99
C PHE A 187 7.53 18.98 -7.69
N ARG A 188 8.52 18.58 -6.87
CA ARG A 188 9.77 19.34 -6.57
C ARG A 188 9.58 20.85 -6.28
N GLY A 189 8.47 21.23 -5.67
CA GLY A 189 8.15 22.63 -5.36
C GLY A 189 7.57 23.47 -6.52
N LYS A 190 7.41 22.93 -7.75
CA LYS A 190 6.69 23.59 -8.87
C LYS A 190 5.18 23.81 -8.58
N GLY A 191 4.68 23.26 -7.48
CA GLY A 191 3.25 23.25 -7.12
C GLY A 191 2.47 22.14 -7.84
N GLY A 192 1.18 22.03 -7.54
CA GLY A 192 0.25 21.17 -8.29
C GLY A 192 0.04 19.74 -7.79
N GLY A 193 0.80 19.26 -6.80
CA GLY A 193 0.51 18.01 -6.07
C GLY A 193 -0.43 18.20 -4.86
N VAL A 194 -0.66 17.12 -4.12
CA VAL A 194 -1.52 17.07 -2.92
C VAL A 194 -0.70 16.60 -1.70
N SER A 195 -0.82 17.34 -0.58
CA SER A 195 -0.25 16.93 0.71
C SER A 195 -1.26 16.15 1.56
N LEU A 196 -0.82 15.62 2.71
CA LEU A 196 -1.72 15.31 3.83
C LEU A 196 -2.55 16.56 4.24
N PRO A 197 -3.68 16.41 4.96
CA PRO A 197 -4.48 17.53 5.45
C PRO A 197 -3.68 18.60 6.19
N LEU A 198 -4.13 19.85 6.16
CA LEU A 198 -3.41 20.97 6.75
C LEU A 198 -3.32 20.83 8.28
N TRP A 199 -4.43 20.46 8.93
CA TRP A 199 -4.47 20.17 10.37
C TRP A 199 -3.58 18.98 10.79
N ILE A 200 -3.35 17.98 9.91
CA ILE A 200 -2.35 16.92 10.14
C ILE A 200 -0.93 17.50 10.06
N ARG A 201 -0.66 18.39 9.10
CA ARG A 201 0.64 19.04 8.93
C ARG A 201 0.98 19.93 10.12
N GLU A 202 0.02 20.68 10.64
CA GLU A 202 0.16 21.52 11.83
C GLU A 202 0.57 20.70 13.06
N ILE A 203 -0.09 19.55 13.31
CA ILE A 203 0.35 18.60 14.35
C ILE A 203 1.77 18.11 14.06
N GLY A 204 2.07 17.78 12.81
CA GLY A 204 3.38 17.32 12.35
C GLY A 204 4.47 18.41 12.31
N ASP A 205 4.15 19.68 12.47
CA ASP A 205 5.11 20.78 12.60
C ASP A 205 5.54 20.98 14.06
N VAL A 206 4.67 20.66 15.02
CA VAL A 206 5.02 20.54 16.46
C VAL A 206 5.65 19.18 16.79
N ASN A 207 5.18 18.10 16.18
CA ASN A 207 5.54 16.72 16.52
C ASN A 207 5.98 15.92 15.29
N LYS A 208 7.25 16.05 14.90
CA LYS A 208 7.81 15.41 13.69
C LYS A 208 7.82 13.87 13.72
N ASP A 209 7.58 13.25 14.87
CA ASP A 209 7.50 11.79 15.03
C ASP A 209 6.13 11.19 14.66
N ILE A 210 5.14 11.99 14.24
CA ILE A 210 3.93 11.41 13.60
C ILE A 210 4.23 10.84 12.20
N TYR A 211 5.44 11.04 11.70
CA TYR A 211 5.92 10.65 10.38
C TYR A 211 7.03 9.60 10.49
N TYR A 212 7.20 8.77 9.47
CA TYR A 212 8.32 7.83 9.40
C TYR A 212 9.67 8.54 9.40
N ARG A 213 10.66 7.94 10.08
CA ARG A 213 12.00 8.52 10.25
C ARG A 213 13.12 7.53 10.02
N ASP A 214 14.16 7.97 9.32
CA ASP A 214 15.44 7.26 9.25
C ASP A 214 16.34 7.57 10.45
N LYS A 215 17.42 6.79 10.59
CA LYS A 215 18.38 6.88 11.71
C LYS A 215 19.06 8.24 11.86
N ASN A 216 19.06 9.06 10.81
CA ASN A 216 19.64 10.40 10.81
C ASN A 216 18.60 11.48 11.17
N GLY A 217 17.35 11.07 11.45
CA GLY A 217 16.25 11.94 11.86
C GLY A 217 15.46 12.58 10.71
N PHE A 218 15.81 12.32 9.45
CA PHE A 218 15.03 12.81 8.31
C PHE A 218 13.64 12.17 8.33
N SER A 219 12.61 13.01 8.20
CA SER A 219 11.21 12.60 8.34
C SER A 219 10.54 12.55 6.97
N ASN A 220 9.97 11.42 6.57
CA ASN A 220 9.12 11.34 5.39
C ASN A 220 7.68 11.72 5.76
N ASN A 221 7.24 12.91 5.36
CA ASN A 221 5.90 13.43 5.64
C ASN A 221 4.85 13.04 4.58
N ASP A 222 5.10 11.99 3.78
CA ASP A 222 4.11 11.50 2.82
C ASP A 222 3.03 10.61 3.46
N TYR A 223 3.31 10.02 4.63
CA TYR A 223 2.37 9.16 5.35
C TYR A 223 2.61 9.24 6.86
N LEU A 224 1.61 8.90 7.67
CA LEU A 224 1.78 8.80 9.13
C LEU A 224 2.55 7.53 9.49
N THR A 225 3.43 7.56 10.49
CA THR A 225 4.08 6.32 10.95
C THR A 225 3.04 5.36 11.52
N LEU A 226 3.13 4.06 11.21
CA LEU A 226 2.29 3.06 11.87
C LEU A 226 2.52 2.96 13.39
N GLY A 227 3.58 3.61 13.91
CA GLY A 227 3.77 3.86 15.34
C GLY A 227 2.63 4.66 15.99
N VAL A 228 1.90 5.49 15.22
CA VAL A 228 0.75 6.29 15.72
C VAL A 228 -0.64 5.69 15.39
N ASP A 229 -0.71 4.49 14.79
CA ASP A 229 -1.97 3.83 14.38
C ASP A 229 -3.07 3.85 15.46
N GLN A 230 -2.67 3.63 16.72
CA GLN A 230 -3.53 3.46 17.88
C GLN A 230 -3.37 4.57 18.94
N LEU A 231 -2.67 5.67 18.61
CA LEU A 231 -2.41 6.77 19.55
C LEU A 231 -3.33 7.97 19.28
N PRO A 232 -4.05 8.51 20.28
CA PRO A 232 -5.12 9.50 20.10
C PRO A 232 -4.62 10.93 19.84
N LEU A 233 -3.67 11.10 18.92
CA LEU A 233 -2.94 12.35 18.65
C LEU A 233 -3.72 13.31 17.74
N PHE A 234 -4.73 12.83 17.02
CA PHE A 234 -5.35 13.52 15.88
C PHE A 234 -6.68 14.16 16.28
N GLY A 235 -6.60 15.15 17.17
CA GLY A 235 -7.77 15.77 17.80
C GLY A 235 -8.50 14.80 18.74
N GLY A 236 -7.77 13.90 19.41
CA GLY A 236 -8.32 12.82 20.23
C GLY A 236 -8.63 11.54 19.45
N ARG A 237 -8.60 11.56 18.11
CA ARG A 237 -8.68 10.35 17.26
C ARG A 237 -7.32 9.70 17.10
N THR A 238 -7.32 8.38 16.86
CA THR A 238 -6.16 7.64 16.34
C THR A 238 -6.07 7.73 14.81
N ALA A 239 -4.90 7.42 14.22
CA ALA A 239 -4.76 7.45 12.77
C ALA A 239 -5.73 6.47 12.07
N VAL A 240 -5.90 5.25 12.62
CA VAL A 240 -6.85 4.26 12.10
C VAL A 240 -8.30 4.74 12.21
N GLN A 241 -8.66 5.53 13.24
CA GLN A 241 -9.98 6.17 13.31
C GLN A 241 -10.17 7.26 12.24
N CYS A 242 -9.16 8.08 11.96
CA CYS A 242 -9.24 9.04 10.86
C CYS A 242 -9.48 8.35 9.50
N TYR A 243 -8.82 7.20 9.27
CA TYR A 243 -9.05 6.39 8.07
C TYR A 243 -10.44 5.75 8.05
N GLU A 244 -10.95 5.25 9.19
CA GLU A 244 -12.31 4.71 9.34
C GLU A 244 -13.39 5.77 9.08
N ASP A 245 -13.27 6.97 9.69
CA ASP A 245 -14.20 8.08 9.49
C ASP A 245 -14.27 8.50 8.02
N PHE A 246 -13.12 8.55 7.35
CA PHE A 246 -13.01 8.87 5.92
C PHE A 246 -13.67 7.79 5.04
N MET A 247 -13.44 6.51 5.33
CA MET A 247 -14.06 5.40 4.61
C MET A 247 -15.58 5.36 4.81
N LEU A 248 -16.07 5.63 6.02
CA LEU A 248 -17.49 5.78 6.32
C LEU A 248 -18.12 6.96 5.58
N SER A 249 -17.44 8.11 5.55
CA SER A 249 -17.87 9.30 4.83
C SER A 249 -17.94 9.07 3.31
N PHE A 250 -16.92 8.44 2.74
CA PHE A 250 -16.90 8.03 1.32
C PHE A 250 -18.04 7.05 0.99
N SER A 251 -18.20 6.00 1.80
CA SER A 251 -19.25 4.98 1.68
C SER A 251 -20.66 5.52 1.88
N LYS A 252 -20.81 6.68 2.52
CA LYS A 252 -22.08 7.41 2.63
C LYS A 252 -22.34 8.36 1.46
N ASN A 253 -21.33 9.09 1.00
CA ASN A 253 -21.50 10.08 -0.07
C ASN A 253 -21.74 9.42 -1.44
N PHE A 254 -21.02 8.33 -1.73
CA PHE A 254 -21.04 7.69 -3.04
C PHE A 254 -21.85 6.40 -3.12
N GLU A 255 -22.67 6.09 -2.11
CA GLU A 255 -23.49 4.86 -2.03
C GLU A 255 -24.14 4.47 -3.38
N PRO A 256 -24.88 5.34 -4.11
CA PRO A 256 -25.53 4.96 -5.38
C PRO A 256 -24.58 4.49 -6.50
N TYR A 257 -23.28 4.76 -6.37
CA TYR A 257 -22.24 4.37 -7.33
C TYR A 257 -21.63 3.00 -7.05
N PHE A 258 -21.86 2.37 -5.88
CA PHE A 258 -21.27 1.07 -5.53
C PHE A 258 -21.78 -0.03 -6.47
N GLY A 259 -20.85 -0.81 -7.04
CA GLY A 259 -21.07 -1.86 -8.05
C GLY A 259 -21.56 -1.37 -9.42
N ASN A 260 -22.39 -0.34 -9.45
CA ASN A 260 -22.92 0.32 -10.63
C ASN A 260 -21.81 1.01 -11.42
N LEU A 261 -21.04 1.87 -10.75
CA LEU A 261 -19.91 2.62 -11.32
C LEU A 261 -18.58 2.16 -10.71
N ILE A 262 -18.49 2.15 -9.37
CA ILE A 262 -17.31 1.75 -8.60
C ILE A 262 -17.27 0.22 -8.53
N GLU A 263 -16.24 -0.39 -9.10
CA GLU A 263 -16.03 -1.85 -9.10
C GLU A 263 -14.88 -2.30 -8.19
N GLU A 264 -14.08 -1.35 -7.69
CA GLU A 264 -12.88 -1.59 -6.88
C GLU A 264 -12.58 -0.39 -5.98
N ILE A 265 -12.23 -0.66 -4.72
CA ILE A 265 -11.74 0.32 -3.75
C ILE A 265 -10.43 -0.21 -3.17
N SER A 266 -9.32 0.42 -3.57
CA SER A 266 -7.98 0.21 -2.99
C SER A 266 -7.77 1.14 -1.80
N ILE A 267 -7.20 0.60 -0.73
CA ILE A 267 -6.89 1.36 0.49
C ILE A 267 -5.41 1.75 0.50
N GLY A 268 -5.09 3.02 0.76
CA GLY A 268 -3.72 3.49 0.88
C GLY A 268 -3.10 3.13 2.24
N LEU A 269 -2.24 2.10 2.24
CA LEU A 269 -1.60 1.53 3.43
C LEU A 269 -0.15 2.00 3.65
N GLY A 270 0.19 3.19 3.14
CA GLY A 270 1.55 3.71 3.19
C GLY A 270 1.86 4.77 2.12
N PRO A 271 3.14 5.16 2.00
CA PRO A 271 3.64 6.05 0.94
C PRO A 271 3.29 5.52 -0.45
N SER A 272 2.92 6.42 -1.38
CA SER A 272 2.43 6.06 -2.71
C SER A 272 1.21 5.11 -2.69
N GLY A 273 0.48 5.04 -1.57
CA GLY A 273 -0.64 4.13 -1.32
C GLY A 273 -0.23 2.66 -1.14
N GLU A 274 1.08 2.38 -1.08
CA GLU A 274 1.63 1.02 -1.03
C GLU A 274 1.91 0.60 0.42
N LEU A 275 1.52 -0.61 0.80
CA LEU A 275 1.87 -1.20 2.08
C LEU A 275 3.38 -1.47 2.15
N ARG A 276 4.15 -0.48 2.58
CA ARG A 276 5.60 -0.53 2.82
C ARG A 276 6.05 0.69 3.61
N TYR A 277 7.28 0.63 4.11
CA TYR A 277 7.98 1.81 4.62
C TYR A 277 8.54 2.69 3.47
N PRO A 278 8.81 3.99 3.71
CA PRO A 278 9.43 4.90 2.73
C PRO A 278 10.95 4.69 2.59
N ALA A 279 11.42 3.44 2.53
CA ALA A 279 12.85 3.09 2.53
C ALA A 279 13.64 3.56 1.29
N HIS A 280 12.92 3.89 0.21
CA HIS A 280 13.47 4.30 -1.08
C HIS A 280 12.90 5.67 -1.49
N PRO A 281 13.27 6.77 -0.80
CA PRO A 281 12.71 8.10 -1.04
C PRO A 281 13.07 8.64 -2.42
N LEU A 282 12.06 8.80 -3.28
CA LEU A 282 12.21 9.36 -4.62
C LEU A 282 12.08 10.89 -4.61
N GLY A 283 12.99 11.56 -5.33
CA GLY A 283 12.88 12.99 -5.67
C GLY A 283 13.63 13.96 -4.75
N ASP A 284 13.99 13.56 -3.52
CA ASP A 284 14.80 14.38 -2.60
C ASP A 284 16.32 14.15 -2.73
N GLY A 285 16.74 13.13 -3.48
CA GLY A 285 18.14 12.80 -3.74
C GLY A 285 18.82 11.92 -2.68
N ARG A 286 18.14 11.52 -1.59
CA ARG A 286 18.71 10.59 -0.61
C ARG A 286 18.92 9.19 -1.17
N TRP A 287 18.00 8.72 -2.01
CA TRP A 287 18.07 7.40 -2.64
C TRP A 287 18.12 7.47 -4.17
N THR A 288 18.88 6.56 -4.76
CA THR A 288 19.00 6.32 -6.20
C THR A 288 18.95 4.83 -6.49
N PHE A 289 18.31 4.42 -7.59
CA PHE A 289 18.25 3.02 -7.98
C PHE A 289 19.65 2.50 -8.36
N PRO A 290 20.11 1.34 -7.85
CA PRO A 290 19.37 0.29 -7.13
C PRO A 290 19.68 0.24 -5.62
N GLY A 291 19.94 1.35 -4.94
CA GLY A 291 20.38 1.36 -3.55
C GLY A 291 19.52 0.49 -2.61
N ILE A 292 20.13 -0.11 -1.58
CA ILE A 292 19.42 -0.98 -0.64
C ILE A 292 18.27 -0.28 0.12
N GLY A 293 18.32 1.04 0.30
CA GLY A 293 17.39 1.78 1.16
C GLY A 293 17.81 1.80 2.64
N GLU A 294 16.98 2.39 3.51
CA GLU A 294 17.21 2.40 4.97
C GLU A 294 15.94 2.09 5.76
N PHE A 295 16.09 1.47 6.93
CA PHE A 295 15.00 1.16 7.85
C PHE A 295 14.36 2.44 8.45
N GLN A 296 13.05 2.60 8.26
CA GLN A 296 12.30 3.82 8.57
C GLN A 296 11.54 3.74 9.91
N CYS A 297 12.17 3.20 10.96
CA CYS A 297 11.57 2.96 12.28
C CYS A 297 12.05 3.88 13.40
N HIS A 298 12.74 4.97 13.09
CA HIS A 298 13.44 5.81 14.08
C HIS A 298 12.59 6.99 14.60
N ASP A 299 11.25 6.92 14.41
CA ASP A 299 10.32 7.78 15.14
C ASP A 299 10.18 7.29 16.58
N LYS A 300 9.92 8.20 17.53
CA LYS A 300 9.92 7.82 18.96
C LYS A 300 8.92 6.70 19.29
N TYR A 301 7.79 6.61 18.59
CA TYR A 301 6.74 5.63 18.90
C TYR A 301 7.14 4.22 18.46
N MET A 302 7.79 4.10 17.30
CA MET A 302 8.41 2.85 16.85
C MET A 302 9.59 2.45 17.73
N MET A 303 10.44 3.38 18.16
CA MET A 303 11.55 3.07 19.07
C MET A 303 11.07 2.67 20.48
N GLU A 304 10.06 3.33 21.04
CA GLU A 304 9.42 2.94 22.31
C GLU A 304 8.80 1.53 22.23
N ASP A 305 8.12 1.21 21.11
CA ASP A 305 7.56 -0.12 20.86
C ASP A 305 8.66 -1.19 20.74
N LEU A 306 9.74 -0.92 20.00
CA LEU A 306 10.91 -1.80 19.88
C LEU A 306 11.54 -2.09 21.26
N MET A 307 11.73 -1.06 22.09
CA MET A 307 12.21 -1.22 23.47
C MET A 307 11.26 -2.07 24.33
N ALA A 308 9.95 -1.86 24.20
CA ALA A 308 8.94 -2.66 24.90
C ALA A 308 8.83 -4.11 24.41
N VAL A 309 9.12 -4.38 23.13
CA VAL A 309 9.22 -5.73 22.56
C VAL A 309 10.50 -6.43 23.04
N ALA A 310 11.66 -5.81 22.87
CA ALA A 310 12.96 -6.35 23.28
C ALA A 310 13.03 -6.68 24.79
N SER A 311 12.40 -5.84 25.62
CA SER A 311 12.31 -6.07 27.07
C SER A 311 11.43 -7.28 27.44
N ARG A 312 10.41 -7.59 26.63
CA ARG A 312 9.55 -8.78 26.83
C ARG A 312 10.24 -10.08 26.45
N GLU A 313 11.09 -10.05 25.42
CA GLU A 313 11.96 -11.17 25.03
C GLU A 313 13.16 -11.38 25.98
N GLY A 314 13.22 -10.64 27.10
CA GLY A 314 14.31 -10.74 28.08
C GLY A 314 15.66 -10.23 27.58
N LYS A 315 15.69 -9.52 26.45
CA LYS A 315 16.89 -8.99 25.78
C LYS A 315 16.76 -7.46 25.58
N PRO A 316 16.54 -6.65 26.64
CA PRO A 316 16.28 -5.21 26.52
C PRO A 316 17.36 -4.44 25.74
N GLN A 317 18.61 -4.91 25.77
CA GLN A 317 19.72 -4.36 24.98
C GLN A 317 19.50 -4.40 23.47
N TRP A 318 18.58 -5.22 22.95
CA TRP A 318 18.16 -5.20 21.55
C TRP A 318 17.26 -4.01 21.20
N GLY A 319 16.58 -3.42 22.19
CA GLY A 319 15.67 -2.30 22.00
C GLY A 319 16.36 -0.95 21.89
N SER A 320 17.56 -0.84 22.46
CA SER A 320 18.41 0.37 22.45
C SER A 320 19.65 0.22 21.56
N ARG A 321 19.64 -0.79 20.67
CA ARG A 321 20.71 -1.04 19.70
C ARG A 321 20.27 -0.50 18.34
N ASP A 322 20.94 0.53 17.84
CA ASP A 322 20.89 0.89 16.42
C ASP A 322 21.40 -0.29 15.59
N LEU A 323 20.80 -0.54 14.42
CA LEU A 323 21.13 -1.71 13.62
C LEU A 323 22.62 -1.70 13.20
N PRO A 324 23.45 -2.66 13.66
CA PRO A 324 24.88 -2.63 13.39
C PRO A 324 25.16 -2.70 11.90
N ASN A 325 25.83 -1.67 11.38
CA ASN A 325 26.36 -1.66 10.03
C ASN A 325 25.32 -1.98 8.93
N ALA A 326 24.08 -1.47 9.05
CA ALA A 326 23.02 -1.62 8.05
C ALA A 326 23.15 -0.66 6.83
N GLY A 327 24.36 -0.19 6.52
CA GLY A 327 24.67 0.59 5.31
C GLY A 327 24.04 1.99 5.30
N CYS A 328 23.81 2.53 4.10
CA CYS A 328 22.96 3.69 3.87
C CYS A 328 22.12 3.50 2.60
N TYR A 329 21.23 4.45 2.30
CA TYR A 329 20.28 4.38 1.16
C TYR A 329 20.88 3.83 -0.14
N ASN A 330 22.11 4.23 -0.49
CA ASN A 330 22.77 3.92 -1.77
C ASN A 330 23.86 2.84 -1.68
N SER A 331 24.05 2.18 -0.52
CA SER A 331 25.00 1.08 -0.40
C SER A 331 24.61 -0.10 -1.29
N PHE A 332 25.61 -0.91 -1.65
CA PHE A 332 25.45 -2.22 -2.27
C PHE A 332 25.42 -3.32 -1.19
N PRO A 333 24.74 -4.46 -1.39
CA PRO A 333 24.58 -5.48 -0.35
C PRO A 333 25.92 -5.97 0.22
N SER A 334 26.91 -6.19 -0.65
CA SER A 334 28.27 -6.65 -0.34
C SER A 334 29.12 -5.66 0.46
N GLU A 335 28.66 -4.42 0.64
CA GLU A 335 29.32 -3.40 1.46
C GLU A 335 28.78 -3.38 2.91
N VAL A 336 27.74 -4.18 3.19
CA VAL A 336 26.85 -4.00 4.34
C VAL A 336 26.74 -5.31 5.14
N PRO A 337 27.56 -5.50 6.20
CA PRO A 337 27.64 -6.75 6.96
C PRO A 337 26.32 -7.28 7.54
N PHE A 338 25.30 -6.43 7.69
CA PHE A 338 23.97 -6.87 8.10
C PHE A 338 23.26 -7.73 7.03
N PHE A 339 23.52 -7.51 5.74
CA PHE A 339 22.88 -8.22 4.62
C PHE A 339 23.76 -9.34 4.02
N GLU A 340 24.93 -9.59 4.62
CA GLU A 340 25.86 -10.66 4.30
C GLU A 340 25.75 -11.82 5.30
N GLU A 341 26.37 -12.97 5.02
CA GLU A 341 26.30 -14.18 5.87
C GLU A 341 27.29 -14.12 7.06
N GLY A 342 27.19 -13.07 7.87
CA GLY A 342 28.03 -12.78 9.04
C GLY A 342 27.38 -13.05 10.41
N HIS A 343 28.15 -12.82 11.49
CA HIS A 343 27.72 -13.05 12.88
C HIS A 343 26.57 -12.11 13.34
N ASP A 344 26.63 -10.83 12.96
CA ASP A 344 25.63 -9.79 13.29
C ASP A 344 24.70 -9.48 12.09
N SER A 345 24.43 -10.50 11.27
CA SER A 345 23.61 -10.44 10.05
C SER A 345 22.10 -10.49 10.28
N PHE A 346 21.33 -10.38 9.20
CA PHE A 346 19.91 -10.70 9.11
C PHE A 346 19.56 -12.13 9.60
N LEU A 347 20.49 -13.08 9.53
CA LEU A 347 20.32 -14.46 10.02
C LEU A 347 20.59 -14.59 11.53
N SER A 348 21.29 -13.62 12.14
CA SER A 348 21.59 -13.62 13.57
C SER A 348 20.33 -13.60 14.43
N ASP A 349 20.45 -14.01 15.69
CA ASP A 349 19.37 -13.93 16.69
C ASP A 349 18.72 -12.53 16.74
N TYR A 350 19.54 -11.49 16.64
CA TYR A 350 19.08 -10.08 16.67
C TYR A 350 18.48 -9.64 15.33
N GLY A 351 19.10 -10.00 14.21
CA GLY A 351 18.59 -9.69 12.87
C GLY A 351 17.22 -10.31 12.62
N ARG A 352 17.04 -11.58 13.00
CA ARG A 352 15.74 -12.27 12.94
C ARG A 352 14.71 -11.58 13.81
N PHE A 353 15.02 -11.30 15.08
CA PHE A 353 14.14 -10.56 16.00
C PHE A 353 13.70 -9.20 15.44
N PHE A 354 14.64 -8.40 14.93
CA PHE A 354 14.34 -7.07 14.40
C PHE A 354 13.48 -7.14 13.13
N LEU A 355 13.78 -8.07 12.21
CA LEU A 355 13.02 -8.22 10.97
C LEU A 355 11.63 -8.84 11.19
N GLU A 356 11.47 -9.74 12.17
CA GLU A 356 10.16 -10.23 12.63
C GLU A 356 9.33 -9.11 13.25
N TRP A 357 9.92 -8.25 14.08
CA TRP A 357 9.26 -7.06 14.61
C TRP A 357 8.87 -6.08 13.49
N TYR A 358 9.83 -5.65 12.67
CA TYR A 358 9.66 -4.60 11.65
C TYR A 358 8.60 -5.00 10.60
N SER A 359 8.71 -6.20 10.04
CA SER A 359 7.68 -6.72 9.13
C SER A 359 6.37 -7.02 9.86
N GLY A 360 6.41 -7.54 11.08
CA GLY A 360 5.22 -7.80 11.90
C GLY A 360 4.39 -6.53 12.18
N LYS A 361 5.04 -5.40 12.41
CA LYS A 361 4.38 -4.10 12.59
C LYS A 361 3.66 -3.64 11.30
N LEU A 362 4.28 -3.81 10.13
CA LEU A 362 3.65 -3.56 8.83
C LEU A 362 2.44 -4.48 8.56
N ILE A 363 2.54 -5.76 8.93
CA ILE A 363 1.42 -6.71 8.83
C ILE A 363 0.26 -6.32 9.77
N CYS A 364 0.55 -5.91 11.01
CA CYS A 364 -0.47 -5.43 11.95
C CYS A 364 -1.18 -4.14 11.48
N HIS A 365 -0.44 -3.21 10.87
CA HIS A 365 -1.01 -2.00 10.26
C HIS A 365 -2.01 -2.33 9.15
N ALA A 366 -1.62 -3.22 8.22
CA ALA A 366 -2.51 -3.73 7.18
C ALA A 366 -3.76 -4.40 7.77
N ASP A 367 -3.59 -5.26 8.77
CA ASP A 367 -4.67 -6.00 9.43
C ASP A 367 -5.68 -5.07 10.12
N ALA A 368 -5.19 -4.03 10.81
CA ALA A 368 -6.03 -3.05 11.48
C ALA A 368 -6.85 -2.20 10.50
N ILE A 369 -6.24 -1.68 9.43
CA ILE A 369 -6.93 -0.80 8.47
C ILE A 369 -7.85 -1.61 7.55
N LEU A 370 -7.44 -2.79 7.08
CA LEU A 370 -8.28 -3.63 6.21
C LEU A 370 -9.48 -4.22 6.96
N ALA A 371 -9.38 -4.48 8.27
CA ALA A 371 -10.55 -4.81 9.08
C ALA A 371 -11.61 -3.70 9.03
N LYS A 372 -11.19 -2.42 9.16
CA LYS A 372 -12.09 -1.26 9.05
C LYS A 372 -12.68 -1.12 7.65
N ALA A 373 -11.86 -1.27 6.61
CA ALA A 373 -12.32 -1.22 5.23
C ALA A 373 -13.35 -2.33 4.93
N ALA A 374 -13.07 -3.57 5.34
CA ALA A 374 -13.97 -4.71 5.17
C ALA A 374 -15.28 -4.52 5.95
N ASP A 375 -15.25 -3.98 7.17
CA ASP A 375 -16.45 -3.64 7.93
C ASP A 375 -17.32 -2.57 7.24
N VAL A 376 -16.71 -1.54 6.65
CA VAL A 376 -17.42 -0.48 5.91
C VAL A 376 -18.07 -1.03 4.63
N LEU A 377 -17.38 -1.93 3.91
CA LEU A 377 -17.88 -2.50 2.66
C LEU A 377 -18.92 -3.61 2.89
N ARG A 378 -18.77 -4.44 3.92
CA ARG A 378 -19.72 -5.52 4.23
C ARG A 378 -21.12 -4.98 4.55
N ARG A 379 -21.19 -3.88 5.31
CA ARG A 379 -22.46 -3.18 5.62
C ARG A 379 -23.21 -2.79 4.34
N ARG A 380 -22.51 -2.39 3.27
CA ARG A 380 -23.11 -2.10 1.95
C ARG A 380 -23.51 -3.36 1.17
N GLN A 381 -22.73 -4.44 1.24
CA GLN A 381 -23.06 -5.71 0.58
C GLN A 381 -24.25 -6.45 1.22
N GLU A 382 -24.64 -6.08 2.44
CA GLU A 382 -25.88 -6.54 3.08
C GLU A 382 -27.11 -5.70 2.65
N GLU A 383 -26.89 -4.47 2.19
CA GLU A 383 -27.92 -3.53 1.71
C GLU A 383 -28.16 -3.66 0.19
N GLU A 384 -27.13 -3.96 -0.60
CA GLU A 384 -27.17 -4.04 -2.06
C GLU A 384 -26.92 -5.44 -2.64
N LYS A 385 -27.43 -5.69 -3.85
CA LYS A 385 -27.05 -6.86 -4.68
C LYS A 385 -25.75 -6.64 -5.48
N SER A 386 -24.92 -5.69 -5.07
CA SER A 386 -23.72 -5.24 -5.77
C SER A 386 -22.47 -5.55 -4.93
N SER A 387 -21.36 -5.92 -5.59
CA SER A 387 -20.11 -6.30 -4.89
C SER A 387 -18.94 -5.47 -5.38
N VAL A 388 -18.47 -4.53 -4.55
CA VAL A 388 -17.23 -3.78 -4.76
C VAL A 388 -16.05 -4.56 -4.20
N MET A 389 -14.96 -4.66 -4.98
CA MET A 389 -13.74 -5.35 -4.57
C MET A 389 -12.91 -4.49 -3.61
N LEU A 390 -12.59 -5.01 -2.42
CA LEU A 390 -11.60 -4.42 -1.51
C LEU A 390 -10.19 -4.77 -1.99
N VAL A 391 -9.27 -3.80 -1.99
CA VAL A 391 -7.90 -4.00 -2.52
C VAL A 391 -6.83 -3.39 -1.61
N ALA A 392 -5.69 -4.08 -1.54
CA ALA A 392 -4.45 -3.59 -0.94
C ALA A 392 -3.32 -3.61 -1.97
N LYS A 393 -2.50 -2.55 -2.01
CA LYS A 393 -1.43 -2.35 -2.99
C LYS A 393 -0.06 -2.57 -2.33
N ILE A 394 0.89 -3.20 -3.02
CA ILE A 394 2.29 -3.37 -2.57
C ILE A 394 3.29 -2.66 -3.47
N GLY A 395 4.49 -2.40 -2.94
CA GLY A 395 5.62 -1.88 -3.70
C GLY A 395 6.33 -2.96 -4.51
N GLY A 396 6.80 -2.60 -5.70
CA GLY A 396 7.49 -3.52 -6.61
C GLY A 396 8.98 -3.52 -6.35
N ILE A 397 9.42 -4.23 -5.30
CA ILE A 397 10.82 -4.23 -4.87
C ILE A 397 11.54 -5.43 -5.49
N TYR A 398 11.92 -5.29 -6.76
CA TYR A 398 12.48 -6.37 -7.59
C TYR A 398 14.01 -6.40 -7.64
N TRP A 399 14.71 -5.37 -7.14
CA TRP A 399 16.17 -5.29 -7.14
C TRP A 399 16.77 -5.95 -5.89
N TRP A 400 17.97 -6.53 -6.04
CA TRP A 400 18.58 -7.45 -5.06
C TRP A 400 17.78 -8.73 -4.72
N TYR A 401 16.68 -9.02 -5.41
CA TYR A 401 15.86 -10.23 -5.20
C TYR A 401 16.65 -11.54 -5.41
N LYS A 402 17.78 -11.51 -6.13
CA LYS A 402 18.68 -12.67 -6.33
C LYS A 402 19.84 -12.74 -5.31
N THR A 403 19.89 -11.93 -4.25
CA THR A 403 20.78 -12.17 -3.09
C THR A 403 20.14 -13.13 -2.09
N SER A 404 20.89 -13.71 -1.15
CA SER A 404 20.28 -14.51 -0.08
C SER A 404 19.44 -13.68 0.90
N SER A 405 19.74 -12.38 1.00
CA SER A 405 19.19 -11.43 1.98
C SER A 405 18.06 -10.53 1.50
N HIS A 406 17.84 -10.34 0.19
CA HIS A 406 16.79 -9.47 -0.38
C HIS A 406 16.72 -8.06 0.28
N PRO A 407 17.84 -7.33 0.43
CA PRO A 407 17.96 -6.18 1.34
C PRO A 407 16.94 -5.05 1.11
N ALA A 408 16.60 -4.76 -0.15
CA ALA A 408 15.60 -3.73 -0.44
C ALA A 408 14.19 -4.13 0.02
N GLU A 409 13.82 -5.42 -0.08
CA GLU A 409 12.57 -5.94 0.47
C GLU A 409 12.57 -5.81 2.00
N LEU A 410 13.68 -6.19 2.65
CA LEU A 410 13.84 -6.07 4.10
C LEU A 410 13.65 -4.61 4.58
N THR A 411 14.31 -3.64 3.94
CA THR A 411 14.18 -2.22 4.31
C THR A 411 12.78 -1.67 4.03
N ALA A 412 12.10 -2.17 2.98
CA ALA A 412 10.71 -1.81 2.69
C ALA A 412 9.71 -2.44 3.69
N GLY A 413 10.14 -3.38 4.54
CA GLY A 413 9.34 -4.07 5.54
C GLY A 413 8.81 -5.45 5.10
N TYR A 414 9.17 -5.91 3.90
CA TYR A 414 8.89 -7.28 3.47
C TYR A 414 10.02 -8.18 3.95
N TYR A 415 9.79 -8.99 4.99
CA TYR A 415 10.78 -9.96 5.46
C TYR A 415 10.81 -11.20 4.54
N ASN A 416 11.12 -10.95 3.26
CA ASN A 416 11.41 -11.96 2.25
C ASN A 416 12.91 -12.26 2.28
N THR A 417 13.29 -13.52 2.13
CA THR A 417 14.68 -13.95 1.90
C THR A 417 14.68 -15.23 1.08
N ALA A 418 15.84 -15.67 0.58
CA ALA A 418 15.98 -16.95 -0.11
C ALA A 418 15.59 -18.17 0.76
N LEU A 419 15.39 -17.98 2.07
CA LEU A 419 14.98 -19.00 3.04
C LEU A 419 13.60 -18.73 3.68
N ARG A 420 12.96 -17.58 3.40
CA ARG A 420 11.72 -17.14 4.08
C ARG A 420 10.79 -16.41 3.14
N ASP A 421 9.58 -16.95 2.95
CA ASP A 421 8.50 -16.29 2.22
C ASP A 421 7.98 -15.05 2.99
N GLY A 422 8.30 -13.86 2.48
CA GLY A 422 7.87 -12.58 3.04
C GLY A 422 6.41 -12.24 2.78
N TYR A 423 5.78 -12.82 1.75
CA TYR A 423 4.46 -12.42 1.28
C TYR A 423 3.32 -13.30 1.82
N ASP A 424 3.58 -14.54 2.23
CA ASP A 424 2.58 -15.43 2.83
C ASP A 424 1.85 -14.85 4.07
N PRO A 425 2.51 -14.15 5.02
CA PRO A 425 1.83 -13.49 6.13
C PRO A 425 0.86 -12.39 5.67
N LEU A 426 1.27 -11.60 4.67
CA LEU A 426 0.43 -10.55 4.08
C LEU A 426 -0.79 -11.16 3.38
N ALA A 427 -0.58 -12.14 2.51
CA ALA A 427 -1.68 -12.82 1.83
C ALA A 427 -2.63 -13.51 2.81
N SER A 428 -2.16 -13.95 3.98
CA SER A 428 -3.01 -14.45 5.07
C SER A 428 -3.83 -13.37 5.80
N VAL A 429 -3.44 -12.09 5.73
CA VAL A 429 -4.26 -10.94 6.18
C VAL A 429 -5.24 -10.53 5.09
N LEU A 430 -4.82 -10.47 3.82
CA LEU A 430 -5.70 -10.14 2.70
C LEU A 430 -6.85 -11.16 2.56
N SER A 431 -6.54 -12.46 2.64
CA SER A 431 -7.51 -13.57 2.63
C SER A 431 -8.54 -13.45 3.75
N ARG A 432 -8.11 -13.04 4.95
CA ARG A 432 -8.95 -12.86 6.15
C ARG A 432 -10.01 -11.76 5.97
N HIS A 433 -9.65 -10.68 5.28
CA HIS A 433 -10.51 -9.51 5.06
C HIS A 433 -11.25 -9.53 3.71
N GLY A 434 -11.07 -10.58 2.91
CA GLY A 434 -11.63 -10.66 1.55
C GLY A 434 -11.00 -9.67 0.56
N ALA A 435 -9.81 -9.15 0.87
CA ALA A 435 -9.11 -8.19 0.05
C ALA A 435 -8.32 -8.87 -1.08
N ALA A 436 -8.34 -8.27 -2.27
CA ALA A 436 -7.43 -8.61 -3.36
C ALA A 436 -6.09 -7.89 -3.21
N LEU A 437 -5.05 -8.46 -3.83
CA LEU A 437 -3.71 -7.88 -3.88
C LEU A 437 -3.50 -7.18 -5.23
N HIS A 438 -3.07 -5.91 -5.21
CA HIS A 438 -2.73 -5.15 -6.41
C HIS A 438 -1.21 -5.10 -6.59
N ILE A 439 -0.70 -5.83 -7.60
CA ILE A 439 0.74 -5.96 -7.87
C ILE A 439 1.25 -4.98 -8.95
N PRO A 440 2.48 -4.48 -8.84
CA PRO A 440 3.17 -3.73 -9.90
C PRO A 440 3.98 -4.66 -10.82
N CYS A 441 4.84 -4.09 -11.68
CA CYS A 441 5.84 -4.79 -12.50
C CYS A 441 5.31 -5.77 -13.57
N LEU A 442 4.00 -5.74 -13.90
CA LEU A 442 3.40 -6.60 -14.94
C LEU A 442 3.93 -6.36 -16.38
N ASP A 443 4.79 -5.36 -16.56
CA ASP A 443 5.46 -4.93 -17.79
C ASP A 443 6.95 -5.30 -17.83
N MET A 444 7.53 -5.83 -16.74
CA MET A 444 8.97 -5.99 -16.57
C MET A 444 9.44 -7.43 -16.74
N ALA A 445 10.45 -7.64 -17.60
CA ALA A 445 11.17 -8.90 -17.71
C ALA A 445 12.56 -8.82 -17.04
N ASP A 446 13.06 -9.93 -16.52
CA ASP A 446 14.38 -10.03 -15.90
C ASP A 446 15.49 -9.62 -16.90
N SER A 447 15.35 -10.00 -18.17
CA SER A 447 16.28 -9.67 -19.26
C SER A 447 16.39 -8.18 -19.58
N GLU A 448 15.47 -7.35 -19.08
CA GLU A 448 15.47 -5.90 -19.26
C GLU A 448 16.16 -5.17 -18.09
N THR A 449 16.63 -5.91 -17.09
CA THR A 449 17.28 -5.37 -15.88
C THR A 449 18.80 -5.59 -15.90
N PRO A 450 19.63 -4.66 -15.37
CA PRO A 450 21.08 -4.86 -15.33
C PRO A 450 21.47 -6.02 -14.39
N GLU A 451 22.16 -7.03 -14.93
CA GLU A 451 22.57 -8.25 -14.21
C GLU A 451 23.25 -7.96 -12.86
N LYS A 452 24.17 -6.97 -12.83
CA LYS A 452 24.88 -6.52 -11.63
C LYS A 452 23.99 -5.99 -10.48
N TYR A 453 22.70 -5.78 -10.72
CA TYR A 453 21.73 -5.33 -9.70
C TYR A 453 20.87 -6.49 -9.16
N LEU A 454 21.13 -7.73 -9.61
CA LEU A 454 20.54 -8.97 -9.10
C LEU A 454 19.00 -8.90 -9.04
N CYS A 455 18.42 -8.23 -10.05
CA CYS A 455 17.00 -7.98 -10.18
C CYS A 455 16.25 -9.25 -10.62
N SER A 456 14.98 -9.36 -10.22
CA SER A 456 14.12 -10.49 -10.60
C SER A 456 12.62 -10.15 -10.57
N PRO A 457 12.12 -9.18 -11.37
CA PRO A 457 10.69 -8.90 -11.45
C PRO A 457 9.85 -10.15 -11.75
N GLU A 458 10.30 -11.06 -12.61
CA GLU A 458 9.55 -12.29 -12.94
C GLU A 458 9.54 -13.29 -11.77
N GLY A 459 10.64 -13.36 -11.00
CA GLY A 459 10.72 -14.16 -9.77
C GLY A 459 9.75 -13.65 -8.69
N LEU A 460 9.74 -12.34 -8.46
CA LEU A 460 8.83 -11.67 -7.54
C LEU A 460 7.36 -11.90 -7.91
N LEU A 461 7.00 -11.71 -9.18
CA LEU A 461 5.64 -11.97 -9.70
C LEU A 461 5.23 -13.43 -9.48
N ARG A 462 6.13 -14.40 -9.73
CA ARG A 462 5.87 -15.83 -9.53
C ARG A 462 5.69 -16.21 -8.06
N GLN A 463 6.51 -15.67 -7.15
CA GLN A 463 6.33 -15.89 -5.71
C GLN A 463 4.96 -15.37 -5.26
N ILE A 464 4.60 -14.15 -5.66
CA ILE A 464 3.30 -13.57 -5.32
C ILE A 464 2.16 -14.41 -5.91
N HIS A 465 2.31 -14.96 -7.13
CA HIS A 465 1.32 -15.85 -7.75
C HIS A 465 1.01 -17.09 -6.91
N ASP A 466 2.06 -17.80 -6.50
CA ASP A 466 1.92 -19.05 -5.75
C ASP A 466 1.40 -18.82 -4.33
N VAL A 467 1.84 -17.73 -3.68
CA VAL A 467 1.26 -17.24 -2.42
C VAL A 467 -0.22 -16.88 -2.57
N SER A 468 -0.58 -16.15 -3.65
CA SER A 468 -1.96 -15.72 -3.90
C SER A 468 -2.90 -16.90 -4.14
N LYS A 469 -2.47 -17.90 -4.93
CA LYS A 469 -3.18 -19.19 -5.09
C LYS A 469 -3.34 -19.90 -3.74
N LYS A 470 -2.23 -20.11 -3.02
CA LYS A 470 -2.18 -20.79 -1.71
C LYS A 470 -3.12 -20.17 -0.68
N ARG A 471 -3.30 -18.85 -0.70
CA ARG A 471 -4.20 -18.10 0.20
C ARG A 471 -5.57 -17.76 -0.39
N THR A 472 -5.85 -18.19 -1.63
CA THR A 472 -7.10 -17.95 -2.37
C THR A 472 -7.50 -16.46 -2.40
N ILE A 473 -6.51 -15.57 -2.58
CA ILE A 473 -6.76 -14.14 -2.79
C ILE A 473 -6.84 -13.82 -4.28
N GLN A 474 -7.72 -12.88 -4.63
CA GLN A 474 -7.76 -12.33 -5.98
C GLN A 474 -6.58 -11.38 -6.19
N VAL A 475 -6.21 -11.17 -7.46
CA VAL A 475 -5.09 -10.30 -7.81
C VAL A 475 -5.48 -9.40 -8.98
N THR A 476 -5.11 -8.13 -8.86
CA THR A 476 -5.13 -7.11 -9.91
C THR A 476 -3.71 -6.57 -10.08
N GLY A 477 -3.42 -5.79 -11.13
CA GLY A 477 -2.10 -5.17 -11.18
C GLY A 477 -1.85 -4.17 -12.29
N ARG A 478 -0.65 -3.59 -12.26
CA ARG A 478 -0.19 -2.49 -13.12
C ARG A 478 1.19 -2.72 -13.73
N ASN A 479 1.45 -1.99 -14.80
CA ASN A 479 2.81 -1.67 -15.22
C ASN A 479 3.52 -0.76 -14.19
N THR A 480 4.84 -0.85 -14.17
CA THR A 480 5.75 0.01 -13.40
C THR A 480 6.27 1.17 -14.24
N SER A 481 6.48 0.96 -15.54
CA SER A 481 7.00 1.95 -16.50
C SER A 481 5.98 2.29 -17.58
N GLU A 482 6.08 3.49 -18.15
CA GLU A 482 5.28 3.87 -19.32
C GLU A 482 5.80 3.13 -20.55
N ARG A 483 4.92 2.39 -21.23
CA ARG A 483 5.29 1.56 -22.38
C ARG A 483 4.25 1.66 -23.49
N PHE A 484 4.76 1.95 -24.69
CA PHE A 484 3.98 2.10 -25.92
C PHE A 484 4.51 1.20 -27.05
N ASP A 485 5.50 0.33 -26.75
CA ASP A 485 6.11 -0.57 -27.72
C ASP A 485 5.17 -1.73 -28.09
N VAL A 486 5.17 -2.08 -29.38
CA VAL A 486 4.41 -3.23 -29.86
C VAL A 486 5.25 -4.48 -29.62
N VAL A 487 4.86 -5.27 -28.63
CA VAL A 487 5.39 -6.62 -28.40
C VAL A 487 5.15 -7.47 -29.66
N ARG A 488 6.20 -7.66 -30.47
CA ARG A 488 6.11 -8.20 -31.84
C ARG A 488 6.51 -9.66 -32.01
N ASP A 489 7.17 -10.26 -31.01
CA ASP A 489 7.62 -11.65 -31.05
C ASP A 489 7.06 -12.45 -29.87
N GLY A 490 6.61 -13.68 -30.17
CA GLY A 490 6.02 -14.62 -29.20
C GLY A 490 6.99 -15.20 -28.16
N THR A 491 8.17 -14.61 -28.01
CA THR A 491 9.10 -14.84 -26.89
C THR A 491 8.80 -13.95 -25.68
N LYS A 492 8.16 -12.79 -25.90
CA LYS A 492 7.60 -11.96 -24.83
C LYS A 492 6.11 -12.25 -24.72
N ALA A 493 5.70 -13.00 -23.70
CA ALA A 493 4.28 -13.13 -23.38
C ALA A 493 3.71 -11.76 -23.03
N ASN A 494 2.67 -11.33 -23.73
CA ASN A 494 2.01 -10.04 -23.49
C ASN A 494 1.53 -9.98 -22.03
N THR A 495 1.54 -8.82 -21.36
CA THR A 495 0.95 -8.66 -20.03
C THR A 495 -0.48 -9.22 -19.96
N ARG A 496 -1.26 -9.09 -21.05
CA ARG A 496 -2.60 -9.67 -21.20
C ARG A 496 -2.58 -11.20 -21.29
N GLU A 497 -1.57 -11.79 -21.91
CA GLU A 497 -1.41 -13.25 -22.06
C GLU A 497 -0.91 -13.89 -20.76
N LEU A 498 0.06 -13.27 -20.07
CA LEU A 498 0.46 -13.67 -18.71
C LEU A 498 -0.77 -13.65 -17.79
N CYS A 499 -1.45 -12.51 -17.66
CA CYS A 499 -2.67 -12.40 -16.84
C CYS A 499 -3.81 -13.36 -17.24
N ALA A 500 -3.96 -13.68 -18.53
CA ALA A 500 -5.01 -14.60 -18.99
C ALA A 500 -4.67 -16.08 -18.80
N ALA A 501 -3.41 -16.48 -19.08
CA ALA A 501 -2.97 -17.87 -19.03
C ALA A 501 -2.64 -18.33 -17.60
N GLU A 502 -1.98 -17.48 -16.81
CA GLU A 502 -1.53 -17.83 -15.46
C GLU A 502 -2.52 -17.41 -14.36
N TRP A 503 -3.19 -16.26 -14.50
CA TRP A 503 -3.95 -15.63 -13.40
C TRP A 503 -5.47 -15.75 -13.57
N GLY A 504 -5.98 -15.96 -14.80
CA GLY A 504 -7.32 -16.47 -15.11
C GLY A 504 -8.55 -15.61 -14.71
N ASN A 505 -8.37 -14.57 -13.90
CA ASN A 505 -9.37 -13.61 -13.39
C ASN A 505 -8.78 -12.20 -13.17
N CYS A 506 -7.50 -11.96 -13.47
CA CYS A 506 -6.81 -10.71 -13.17
C CYS A 506 -7.42 -9.50 -13.92
N LYS A 507 -7.41 -8.32 -13.29
CA LYS A 507 -7.70 -7.02 -13.92
C LYS A 507 -6.38 -6.26 -14.15
N ILE A 508 -6.25 -5.56 -15.28
CA ILE A 508 -5.04 -4.78 -15.60
C ILE A 508 -5.36 -3.28 -15.54
N VAL A 509 -4.59 -2.53 -14.75
CA VAL A 509 -4.60 -1.07 -14.68
C VAL A 509 -3.35 -0.53 -15.37
N TYR A 510 -3.49 0.16 -16.50
CA TYR A 510 -2.36 0.82 -17.15
C TYR A 510 -2.12 2.19 -16.50
N LEU A 511 -0.88 2.46 -16.11
CA LEU A 511 -0.42 3.82 -15.82
C LEU A 511 -0.41 4.65 -17.11
N PHE A 512 -0.86 5.90 -16.98
CA PHE A 512 -0.79 6.91 -18.03
C PHE A 512 -0.55 8.28 -17.38
N GLN A 513 0.71 8.64 -17.20
CA GLN A 513 1.12 10.02 -16.99
C GLN A 513 1.08 10.74 -18.35
N ASN A 514 0.83 12.05 -18.37
CA ASN A 514 0.96 12.80 -19.62
C ASN A 514 2.40 13.24 -19.77
N GLU A 515 3.02 12.92 -20.91
CA GLU A 515 4.15 13.70 -21.41
C GLU A 515 3.76 15.18 -21.49
N ARG A 516 4.45 16.03 -20.71
CA ARG A 516 5.07 17.30 -21.12
C ARG A 516 5.43 18.15 -19.90
N GLU A 517 6.73 18.21 -19.60
CA GLU A 517 7.38 19.49 -19.32
C GLU A 517 8.88 19.41 -19.65
N ASP A 518 9.19 19.09 -20.91
CA ASP A 518 10.51 19.39 -21.50
C ASP A 518 10.61 20.90 -21.71
N LEU A 519 11.33 21.59 -20.81
CA LEU A 519 12.17 22.79 -21.02
C LEU A 519 12.89 23.18 -19.72
#